data_AF-A0A1F7ICE3-F1
#
_entry.id   AF-A0A1F7ICE3-F1
#
_cell.length_a   1.000
_cell.length_b   1.000
_cell.length_c   1.000
_cell.angle_alpha   90.00
_cell.angle_beta   90.00
_cell.angle_gamma   90.00
#
_symmetry.space_group_name_H-M   'P 1'
#
loop_
_entity.id
_entity.type
_entity.pdbx_description
1 polymer ?
#
loop_
_entity_poly.entity_id
_entity_poly.type
_entity_poly.pdbx_seq_one_letter_code
_entity_poly.pdbx_strand_id
1 'polypeptide(L)'
;MSKQDNFQERYLISLDKSDGGLIIRKILESPNNLAIDIIKVLFSNNFEKIKLDLDSIKKFVAGISRADSFSKSYRLANYYGYLFSFHQYFHSSYRARQGKALEALLNQILRECGDNFFVADKTNEKIKLIKELFPKMKSKLDLDAVCRKNTKSYLTVQLRSRDDTGGTTAKGSLVDFLRKSFDWKKNSRKKLLYLVTIWDAIDSNQKKITKSKIYENLKHIIGKQYSEKKFIDSVEQGIKVRDGVVLKMVYGTEDLAKTLGGWAKPEAKIDFHTINKMIKKVESWDDLWLSYAMVSLELDNQKIAGFSNAELLKKYISKDDIKTIIESDNQVLSANKIALKIAPSWKENSIPANSLSEKIHYIRDLILLRCIYEIS
;
A
#
# COMPACT_ATOMS: atom_id res chain seq x y z
N MET A 1 -39.42 -9.38 7.58
CA MET A 1 -37.96 -9.62 7.71
C MET A 1 -37.60 -10.77 6.79
N SER A 2 -37.25 -10.49 5.53
CA SER A 2 -36.94 -11.50 4.52
C SER A 2 -35.53 -12.03 4.72
N LYS A 3 -35.35 -13.34 4.49
CA LYS A 3 -34.07 -14.05 4.45
C LYS A 3 -33.00 -13.15 3.79
N GLN A 4 -31.99 -12.76 4.56
CA GLN A 4 -30.75 -12.20 3.99
C GLN A 4 -30.18 -13.28 3.07
N ASP A 5 -30.18 -13.02 1.77
CA ASP A 5 -29.39 -13.81 0.84
C ASP A 5 -27.93 -13.74 1.33
N ASN A 6 -27.32 -14.90 1.63
CA ASN A 6 -25.96 -15.04 2.18
C ASN A 6 -24.91 -14.63 1.13
N PHE A 7 -24.87 -13.35 0.77
CA PHE A 7 -23.79 -12.77 -0.02
C PHE A 7 -22.65 -12.36 0.90
N GLN A 8 -21.42 -12.66 0.49
CA GLN A 8 -20.25 -12.12 1.14
C GLN A 8 -20.22 -10.59 0.97
N GLU A 9 -20.00 -9.89 2.09
CA GLU A 9 -19.80 -8.45 2.10
C GLU A 9 -18.62 -8.04 1.21
N ARG A 10 -18.69 -6.82 0.68
CA ARG A 10 -17.63 -6.20 -0.12
C ARG A 10 -17.48 -4.75 0.29
N TYR A 11 -16.25 -4.30 0.40
CA TYR A 11 -15.93 -2.88 0.57
C TYR A 11 -15.01 -2.43 -0.57
N LEU A 12 -15.62 -1.86 -1.61
CA LEU A 12 -14.91 -1.33 -2.77
C LEU A 12 -14.74 0.18 -2.63
N ILE A 13 -13.53 0.60 -2.33
CA ILE A 13 -13.23 2.00 -2.08
C ILE A 13 -13.37 2.88 -3.31
N SER A 14 -13.20 2.32 -4.51
CA SER A 14 -13.43 3.06 -5.75
C SER A 14 -14.90 3.46 -5.92
N LEU A 15 -15.83 2.72 -5.29
CA LEU A 15 -17.27 3.00 -5.33
C LEU A 15 -17.78 3.76 -4.10
N ASP A 16 -17.03 3.75 -2.98
CA ASP A 16 -17.41 4.45 -1.76
C ASP A 16 -17.33 5.98 -1.91
N LYS A 17 -18.46 6.67 -1.74
CA LYS A 17 -18.59 8.12 -1.84
C LYS A 17 -18.57 8.84 -0.48
N SER A 18 -18.45 8.10 0.63
CA SER A 18 -18.44 8.67 1.97
C SER A 18 -17.14 9.41 2.27
N ASP A 19 -17.18 10.34 3.22
CA ASP A 19 -15.97 11.04 3.71
C ASP A 19 -14.93 10.05 4.26
N GLY A 20 -15.38 8.96 4.88
CA GLY A 20 -14.52 7.87 5.33
C GLY A 20 -13.80 7.19 4.18
N GLY A 21 -14.52 6.90 3.10
CA GLY A 21 -13.97 6.36 1.86
C GLY A 21 -12.96 7.29 1.20
N LEU A 22 -13.19 8.61 1.21
CA LEU A 22 -12.25 9.59 0.66
C LEU A 22 -10.90 9.57 1.40
N ILE A 23 -10.91 9.48 2.73
CA ILE A 23 -9.67 9.40 3.53
C ILE A 23 -8.89 8.13 3.19
N ILE A 24 -9.57 6.99 3.16
CA ILE A 24 -8.91 5.71 2.86
C ILE A 24 -8.42 5.72 1.41
N ARG A 25 -9.12 6.36 0.47
CA ARG A 25 -8.74 6.44 -0.94
C ARG A 25 -7.50 7.29 -1.11
N LYS A 26 -7.36 8.35 -0.32
CA LYS A 26 -6.14 9.15 -0.26
C LYS A 26 -4.94 8.33 0.27
N ILE A 27 -5.16 7.52 1.30
CA ILE A 27 -4.11 6.64 1.86
C ILE A 27 -3.69 5.58 0.82
N LEU A 28 -4.67 4.96 0.17
CA LEU A 28 -4.50 3.87 -0.77
C LEU A 28 -4.46 4.31 -2.23
N GLU A 29 -4.28 5.60 -2.52
CA GLU A 29 -4.37 6.14 -3.88
C GLU A 29 -3.50 5.36 -4.87
N SER A 30 -2.24 5.12 -4.47
CA SER A 30 -1.28 4.46 -5.33
C SER A 30 -1.61 2.97 -5.58
N PRO A 31 -1.90 2.14 -4.57
CA PRO A 31 -2.47 0.81 -4.77
C PRO A 31 -3.82 0.78 -5.50
N ASN A 32 -4.72 1.72 -5.23
CA ASN A 32 -6.05 1.79 -5.84
C ASN A 32 -5.95 2.04 -7.35
N ASN A 33 -5.02 2.92 -7.77
CA ASN A 33 -4.74 3.11 -9.18
C ASN A 33 -4.23 1.84 -9.86
N LEU A 34 -3.46 0.98 -9.16
CA LEU A 34 -3.09 -0.33 -9.72
C LEU A 34 -4.32 -1.24 -9.91
N ALA A 35 -5.25 -1.26 -8.96
CA ALA A 35 -6.50 -2.00 -9.10
C ALA A 35 -7.30 -1.51 -10.32
N ILE A 36 -7.43 -0.19 -10.47
CA ILE A 36 -8.08 0.43 -11.63
C ILE A 36 -7.37 0.08 -12.94
N ASP A 37 -6.03 0.13 -12.98
CA ASP A 37 -5.24 -0.18 -14.17
C ASP A 37 -5.50 -1.64 -14.64
N ILE A 38 -5.52 -2.60 -13.72
CA ILE A 38 -5.78 -4.01 -14.09
C ILE A 38 -7.25 -4.28 -14.43
N ILE A 39 -8.20 -3.54 -13.84
CA ILE A 39 -9.61 -3.55 -14.25
C ILE A 39 -9.74 -3.05 -15.70
N LYS A 40 -9.04 -1.97 -16.05
CA LYS A 40 -9.01 -1.45 -17.43
C LYS A 40 -8.42 -2.46 -18.40
N VAL A 41 -7.37 -3.17 -18.02
CA VAL A 41 -6.78 -4.26 -18.83
C VAL A 41 -7.82 -5.34 -19.14
N LEU A 42 -8.60 -5.76 -18.14
CA LEU A 42 -9.64 -6.77 -18.30
C LEU A 42 -10.73 -6.33 -19.26
N PHE A 43 -11.38 -5.18 -19.00
CA PHE A 43 -12.56 -4.75 -19.78
C PHE A 43 -12.23 -4.13 -21.14
N SER A 44 -10.99 -3.68 -21.34
CA SER A 44 -10.46 -3.28 -22.65
C SER A 44 -9.74 -4.42 -23.39
N ASN A 45 -9.68 -5.62 -22.81
CA ASN A 45 -8.99 -6.79 -23.38
C ASN A 45 -7.54 -6.50 -23.84
N ASN A 46 -6.78 -5.80 -23.00
CA ASN A 46 -5.47 -5.24 -23.38
C ASN A 46 -4.27 -6.02 -22.81
N PHE A 47 -4.41 -7.33 -22.62
CA PHE A 47 -3.32 -8.19 -22.12
C PHE A 47 -2.13 -8.27 -23.07
N GLU A 48 -2.35 -8.08 -24.38
CA GLU A 48 -1.27 -8.05 -25.37
C GLU A 48 -0.29 -6.93 -25.10
N LYS A 49 -0.78 -5.72 -24.78
CA LYS A 49 0.08 -4.59 -24.46
C LYS A 49 0.99 -4.89 -23.28
N ILE A 50 0.47 -5.51 -22.21
CA ILE A 50 1.29 -5.91 -21.05
C ILE A 50 2.39 -6.89 -21.46
N LYS A 51 2.07 -7.87 -22.31
CA LYS A 51 3.06 -8.83 -22.84
C LYS A 51 4.14 -8.14 -23.68
N LEU A 52 3.75 -7.18 -24.51
CA LEU A 52 4.67 -6.44 -25.37
C LEU A 52 5.61 -5.53 -24.56
N ASP A 53 5.11 -4.90 -23.50
CA ASP A 53 5.85 -3.98 -22.63
C ASP A 53 6.96 -4.66 -21.80
N LEU A 54 7.00 -6.00 -21.73
CA LEU A 54 8.14 -6.71 -21.14
C LEU A 54 9.42 -6.50 -21.95
N ASP A 55 10.50 -6.13 -21.25
CA ASP A 55 11.83 -6.02 -21.85
C ASP A 55 12.36 -7.37 -22.36
N SER A 56 13.26 -7.30 -23.34
CA SER A 56 13.82 -8.48 -24.00
C SER A 56 14.60 -9.39 -23.05
N ILE A 57 15.25 -8.83 -22.02
CA ILE A 57 16.00 -9.60 -21.02
C ILE A 57 15.03 -10.47 -20.21
N LYS A 58 13.93 -9.90 -19.71
CA LYS A 58 12.90 -10.67 -18.99
C LYS A 58 12.27 -11.74 -19.87
N LYS A 59 11.96 -11.42 -21.13
CA LYS A 59 11.41 -12.39 -22.10
C LYS A 59 12.36 -13.58 -22.32
N PHE A 60 13.66 -13.30 -22.44
CA PHE A 60 14.69 -14.31 -22.61
C PHE A 60 14.85 -15.18 -21.35
N VAL A 61 15.08 -14.57 -20.19
CA VAL A 61 15.36 -15.29 -18.93
C VAL A 61 14.14 -16.10 -18.47
N ALA A 62 12.93 -15.59 -18.68
CA ALA A 62 11.70 -16.31 -18.37
C ALA A 62 11.37 -17.42 -19.39
N GLY A 63 12.13 -17.58 -20.48
CA GLY A 63 11.82 -18.58 -21.49
C GLY A 63 10.57 -18.28 -22.33
N ILE A 64 10.07 -17.03 -22.31
CA ILE A 64 8.91 -16.60 -23.10
C ILE A 64 9.21 -16.77 -24.59
N SER A 65 10.44 -16.42 -25.03
CA SER A 65 10.84 -16.60 -26.43
C SER A 65 10.73 -18.06 -26.90
N ARG A 66 11.03 -19.02 -26.00
CA ARG A 66 10.88 -20.45 -26.30
C ARG A 66 9.40 -20.83 -26.35
N ALA A 67 8.60 -20.37 -25.40
CA ALA A 67 7.16 -20.60 -25.41
C ALA A 67 6.48 -20.03 -26.68
N ASP A 68 6.85 -18.82 -27.10
CA ASP A 68 6.33 -18.19 -28.31
C ASP A 68 6.61 -19.03 -29.57
N SER A 69 7.76 -19.72 -29.65
CA SER A 69 8.07 -20.64 -30.76
C SER A 69 7.11 -21.82 -30.89
N PHE A 70 6.39 -22.17 -29.81
CA PHE A 70 5.39 -23.23 -29.77
C PHE A 70 3.94 -22.71 -29.71
N SER A 71 3.73 -21.38 -29.67
CA SER A 71 2.42 -20.76 -29.42
C SER A 71 1.32 -21.21 -30.39
N LYS A 72 1.67 -21.45 -31.66
CA LYS A 72 0.72 -21.91 -32.69
C LYS A 72 0.27 -23.35 -32.50
N SER A 73 1.10 -24.20 -31.91
CA SER A 73 0.86 -25.65 -31.80
C SER A 73 0.53 -26.09 -30.37
N TYR A 74 0.78 -25.27 -29.35
CA TYR A 74 0.58 -25.63 -27.95
C TYR A 74 -0.04 -24.48 -27.14
N ARG A 75 -1.29 -24.68 -26.69
CA ARG A 75 -2.08 -23.67 -25.97
C ARG A 75 -1.40 -23.17 -24.69
N LEU A 76 -0.78 -24.07 -23.91
CA LEU A 76 -0.07 -23.66 -22.69
C LEU A 76 1.09 -22.71 -23.01
N ALA A 77 1.83 -22.98 -24.09
CA ALA A 77 2.94 -22.12 -24.51
C ALA A 77 2.46 -20.74 -24.99
N ASN A 78 1.31 -20.69 -25.69
CA ASN A 78 0.67 -19.42 -26.05
C ASN A 78 0.26 -18.60 -24.81
N TYR A 79 -0.35 -19.26 -23.82
CA TYR A 79 -0.83 -18.64 -22.59
C TYR A 79 0.31 -18.16 -21.67
N TYR A 80 1.40 -18.92 -21.56
CA TYR A 80 2.52 -18.65 -20.64
C TYR A 80 3.05 -17.22 -20.72
N GLY A 81 3.26 -16.71 -21.95
CA GLY A 81 3.76 -15.36 -22.15
C GLY A 81 2.86 -14.29 -21.54
N TYR A 82 1.54 -14.44 -21.64
CA TYR A 82 0.60 -13.51 -21.02
C TYR A 82 0.58 -13.64 -19.50
N LEU A 83 0.53 -14.87 -19.00
CA LEU A 83 0.52 -15.16 -17.56
C LEU A 83 1.70 -14.52 -16.85
N PHE A 84 2.91 -14.80 -17.35
CA PHE A 84 4.14 -14.26 -16.75
C PHE A 84 4.14 -12.73 -16.81
N SER A 85 3.77 -12.15 -17.94
CA SER A 85 3.77 -10.69 -18.13
C SER A 85 2.81 -9.99 -17.18
N PHE A 86 1.59 -10.50 -17.04
CA PHE A 86 0.60 -9.96 -16.13
C PHE A 86 1.07 -10.01 -14.68
N HIS A 87 1.55 -11.16 -14.20
CA HIS A 87 2.06 -11.28 -12.84
C HIS A 87 3.29 -10.42 -12.60
N GLN A 88 4.22 -10.35 -13.55
CA GLN A 88 5.40 -9.50 -13.44
C GLN A 88 5.00 -8.02 -13.36
N TYR A 89 4.07 -7.58 -14.20
CA TYR A 89 3.52 -6.22 -14.18
C TYR A 89 2.90 -5.91 -12.82
N PHE A 90 1.98 -6.77 -12.34
CA PHE A 90 1.30 -6.60 -11.07
C PHE A 90 2.27 -6.55 -9.89
N HIS A 91 3.13 -7.56 -9.72
CA HIS A 91 4.01 -7.65 -8.54
C HIS A 91 5.08 -6.55 -8.52
N SER A 92 5.64 -6.19 -9.68
CA SER A 92 6.58 -5.06 -9.77
C SER A 92 5.89 -3.75 -9.39
N SER A 93 4.67 -3.55 -9.90
CA SER A 93 3.85 -2.39 -9.61
C SER A 93 3.45 -2.31 -8.13
N TYR A 94 2.94 -3.40 -7.57
CA TYR A 94 2.52 -3.51 -6.19
C TYR A 94 3.66 -3.18 -5.24
N ARG A 95 4.83 -3.80 -5.44
CA ARG A 95 6.04 -3.57 -4.66
C ARG A 95 6.45 -2.10 -4.63
N ALA A 96 6.40 -1.40 -5.75
CA ALA A 96 6.75 0.01 -5.83
C ALA A 96 5.78 0.94 -5.07
N ARG A 97 4.57 0.45 -4.74
CA ARG A 97 3.47 1.25 -4.15
C ARG A 97 3.31 1.02 -2.65
N GLN A 98 3.78 -0.11 -2.11
CA GLN A 98 3.68 -0.45 -0.69
C GLN A 98 4.21 0.66 0.23
N GLY A 99 5.43 1.17 -0.05
CA GLY A 99 6.04 2.23 0.76
C GLY A 99 5.24 3.54 0.75
N LYS A 100 4.63 3.89 -0.39
CA LYS A 100 3.81 5.11 -0.54
C LYS A 100 2.52 5.04 0.29
N ALA A 101 1.86 3.89 0.29
CA ALA A 101 0.63 3.70 1.08
C ALA A 101 0.92 3.83 2.58
N LEU A 102 2.03 3.25 3.05
CA LEU A 102 2.44 3.34 4.45
C LEU A 102 2.82 4.77 4.86
N GLU A 103 3.51 5.50 3.98
CA GLU A 103 3.80 6.93 4.16
C GLU A 103 2.51 7.75 4.26
N ALA A 104 1.54 7.52 3.37
CA ALA A 104 0.28 8.24 3.36
C ALA A 104 -0.56 7.97 4.62
N LEU A 105 -0.61 6.70 5.07
CA LEU A 105 -1.22 6.30 6.33
C LEU A 105 -0.57 7.01 7.51
N LEU A 106 0.76 7.01 7.58
CA LEU A 106 1.49 7.68 8.65
C LEU A 106 1.22 9.19 8.66
N ASN A 107 1.21 9.84 7.50
CA ASN A 107 0.87 11.25 7.41
C ASN A 107 -0.55 11.52 7.88
N GLN A 108 -1.51 10.63 7.59
CA GLN A 108 -2.87 10.77 8.13
C GLN A 108 -2.89 10.62 9.65
N ILE A 109 -2.21 9.61 10.21
CA ILE A 109 -2.08 9.43 11.67
C ILE A 109 -1.51 10.70 12.33
N LEU A 110 -0.49 11.31 11.72
CA LEU A 110 0.12 12.54 12.24
C LEU A 110 -0.82 13.75 12.21
N ARG A 111 -1.76 13.81 11.26
CA ARG A 111 -2.79 14.87 11.24
C ARG A 111 -3.81 14.67 12.34
N GLU A 112 -4.23 13.43 12.59
CA GLU A 112 -5.13 13.12 13.70
C GLU A 112 -4.48 13.43 15.06
N CYS A 113 -3.15 13.38 15.17
CA CYS A 113 -2.45 13.73 16.42
C CYS A 113 -2.73 15.15 16.92
N GLY A 114 -3.00 16.12 16.03
CA GLY A 114 -3.25 17.50 16.41
C GLY A 114 -3.54 18.42 15.22
N ASP A 115 -4.62 19.21 15.33
CA ASP A 115 -5.17 20.02 14.23
C ASP A 115 -4.19 21.06 13.66
N ASN A 116 -3.29 21.57 14.50
CA ASN A 116 -2.34 22.62 14.11
C ASN A 116 -1.00 22.07 13.61
N PHE A 117 -0.88 20.75 13.46
CA PHE A 117 0.35 20.13 13.01
C PHE A 117 0.52 20.34 11.51
N PHE A 118 1.70 20.83 11.11
CA PHE A 118 2.05 20.88 9.70
C PHE A 118 2.76 19.59 9.30
N VAL A 119 2.04 18.72 8.58
CA VAL A 119 2.53 17.44 8.05
C VAL A 119 2.89 17.63 6.57
N ALA A 120 4.15 17.40 6.21
CA ALA A 120 4.62 17.58 4.84
C ALA A 120 4.23 16.39 3.94
N ASP A 121 3.43 16.65 2.91
CA ASP A 121 3.04 15.66 1.90
C ASP A 121 4.05 15.56 0.77
N LYS A 122 4.64 16.70 0.39
CA LYS A 122 5.54 16.77 -0.77
C LYS A 122 7.01 16.79 -0.34
N THR A 123 7.89 16.24 -1.18
CA THR A 123 9.35 16.28 -0.96
C THR A 123 9.87 17.70 -0.71
N ASN A 124 9.35 18.70 -1.43
CA ASN A 124 9.75 20.10 -1.25
C ASN A 124 9.34 20.66 0.12
N GLU A 125 8.19 20.27 0.64
CA GLU A 125 7.73 20.65 1.99
C GLU A 125 8.59 19.98 3.06
N LYS A 126 8.90 18.69 2.89
CA LYS A 126 9.83 17.97 3.78
C LYS A 126 11.18 18.70 3.81
N ILE A 127 11.74 19.05 2.64
CA ILE A 127 12.99 19.81 2.53
C ILE A 127 12.89 21.16 3.24
N LYS A 128 11.78 21.90 3.07
CA LYS A 128 11.56 23.19 3.73
C LYS A 128 11.59 23.05 5.26
N LEU A 129 10.86 22.08 5.82
CA LEU A 129 10.84 21.82 7.25
C LEU A 129 12.19 21.36 7.79
N ILE A 130 12.94 20.57 7.04
CA ILE A 130 14.27 20.15 7.47
C ILE A 130 15.27 21.31 7.41
N LYS A 131 15.19 22.19 6.40
CA LYS A 131 16.03 23.40 6.33
C LYS A 131 15.76 24.37 7.48
N GLU A 132 14.54 24.39 8.01
CA GLU A 132 14.21 25.11 9.24
C GLU A 132 15.02 24.60 10.45
N LEU A 133 15.37 23.32 10.50
CA LEU A 133 16.23 22.70 11.53
C LEU A 133 17.73 22.80 11.20
N PHE A 134 18.08 22.56 9.94
CA PHE A 134 19.44 22.47 9.40
C PHE A 134 19.57 23.34 8.13
N PRO A 135 19.80 24.66 8.26
CA PRO A 135 19.77 25.59 7.12
C PRO A 135 20.76 25.27 6.01
N LYS A 136 21.89 24.66 6.35
CA LYS A 136 22.95 24.26 5.40
C LYS A 136 22.80 22.83 4.87
N MET A 137 21.64 22.21 5.02
CA MET A 137 21.37 20.88 4.47
C MET A 137 21.59 20.86 2.95
N LYS A 138 22.38 19.89 2.47
CA LYS A 138 22.68 19.68 1.05
C LYS A 138 22.19 18.34 0.49
N SER A 139 21.69 17.42 1.31
CA SER A 139 21.39 16.04 0.88
C SER A 139 19.93 15.82 0.49
N LYS A 140 19.71 14.76 -0.28
CA LYS A 140 18.39 14.13 -0.45
C LYS A 140 17.88 13.65 0.91
N LEU A 141 16.56 13.74 1.13
CA LEU A 141 15.89 13.21 2.30
C LEU A 141 15.51 11.74 2.05
N ASP A 142 15.95 10.85 2.94
CA ASP A 142 15.41 9.49 3.07
C ASP A 142 14.53 9.47 4.33
N LEU A 143 13.42 10.22 4.28
CA LEU A 143 12.45 10.36 5.37
C LEU A 143 11.05 10.13 4.82
N ASP A 144 10.32 9.23 5.46
CA ASP A 144 8.97 8.85 5.03
C ASP A 144 7.94 9.87 5.55
N ALA A 145 8.10 10.40 6.77
CA ALA A 145 7.28 11.53 7.24
C ALA A 145 8.10 12.64 7.92
N VAL A 146 7.65 13.89 7.75
CA VAL A 146 8.19 15.06 8.46
C VAL A 146 7.02 15.92 8.94
N CYS A 147 6.99 16.20 10.23
CA CYS A 147 5.93 16.95 10.87
C CYS A 147 6.49 18.04 11.78
N ARG A 148 5.83 19.20 11.79
CA ARG A 148 6.11 20.30 12.69
C ARG A 148 4.89 20.56 13.55
N LYS A 149 5.04 20.35 14.86
CA LYS A 149 4.01 20.67 15.86
C LYS A 149 3.89 22.17 16.09
N ASN A 150 5.04 22.85 16.21
CA ASN A 150 5.13 24.30 16.36
C ASN A 150 6.52 24.78 15.89
N THR A 151 6.81 26.07 16.01
CA THR A 151 8.07 26.66 15.52
C THR A 151 9.34 26.04 16.12
N LYS A 152 9.23 25.38 17.29
CA LYS A 152 10.34 24.77 18.03
C LYS A 152 10.35 23.24 17.99
N SER A 153 9.25 22.56 17.70
CA SER A 153 9.13 21.09 17.85
C SER A 153 8.85 20.39 16.53
N TYR A 154 9.76 19.49 16.15
CA TYR A 154 9.73 18.77 14.89
C TYR A 154 9.83 17.26 15.15
N LEU A 155 9.23 16.51 14.24
CA LEU A 155 9.24 15.06 14.19
C LEU A 155 9.65 14.63 12.79
N THR A 156 10.53 13.66 12.71
CA THR A 156 10.80 12.93 11.47
C THR A 156 10.62 11.45 11.72
N VAL A 157 10.01 10.76 10.77
CA VAL A 157 9.83 9.32 10.84
C VAL A 157 10.49 8.68 9.64
N GLN A 158 11.26 7.64 9.90
CA GLN A 158 11.78 6.73 8.90
C GLN A 158 11.16 5.36 9.14
N LEU A 159 10.42 4.87 8.15
CA LEU A 159 9.74 3.59 8.17
C LEU A 159 10.67 2.48 7.69
N ARG A 160 10.55 1.34 8.36
CA ARG A 160 11.20 0.09 8.01
C ARG A 160 10.16 -1.02 7.95
N SER A 161 10.21 -1.81 6.88
CA SER A 161 9.47 -3.07 6.76
C SER A 161 10.15 -4.17 7.59
N ARG A 162 9.65 -5.41 7.50
CA ARG A 162 10.34 -6.59 8.04
C ARG A 162 11.78 -6.68 7.51
N ASP A 163 12.70 -7.06 8.42
CA ASP A 163 14.14 -7.16 8.17
C ASP A 163 14.58 -8.53 7.62
N ASP A 164 13.65 -9.48 7.41
CA ASP A 164 13.91 -10.89 7.03
C ASP A 164 13.74 -11.19 5.53
N THR A 165 12.97 -10.37 4.79
CA THR A 165 12.86 -10.53 3.34
C THR A 165 14.12 -9.98 2.66
N GLY A 166 15.06 -10.86 2.31
CA GLY A 166 16.25 -10.56 1.52
C GLY A 166 15.98 -9.95 0.12
N GLY A 167 14.74 -9.61 -0.20
CA GLY A 167 14.35 -8.89 -1.40
C GLY A 167 14.32 -7.38 -1.17
N THR A 168 15.37 -6.68 -1.62
CA THR A 168 15.25 -5.37 -2.31
C THR A 168 14.53 -4.24 -1.56
N THR A 169 14.80 -4.06 -0.28
CA THR A 169 15.06 -2.72 0.30
C THR A 169 16.17 -2.82 1.33
N ALA A 170 17.36 -3.18 0.85
CA ALA A 170 18.58 -2.54 1.34
C ALA A 170 18.47 -1.04 1.01
N LYS A 171 17.59 -0.29 1.68
CA LYS A 171 17.79 1.16 1.83
C LYS A 171 19.09 1.23 2.63
N GLY A 172 20.23 1.38 1.94
CA GLY A 172 21.60 1.30 2.47
C GLY A 172 21.96 2.36 3.51
N SER A 173 20.96 2.89 4.21
CA SER A 173 20.93 4.12 4.97
C SER A 173 20.03 3.97 6.20
N LEU A 174 20.29 2.99 7.07
CA LEU A 174 19.47 2.71 8.25
C LEU A 174 19.11 3.98 9.04
N VAL A 175 20.05 4.93 9.14
CA VAL A 175 19.91 6.26 9.74
C VAL A 175 20.78 7.31 9.02
N ASP A 176 21.03 7.21 7.71
CA ASP A 176 22.00 8.11 7.05
C ASP A 176 21.62 9.58 7.10
N PHE A 177 20.32 9.89 7.06
CA PHE A 177 19.88 11.27 7.22
C PHE A 177 20.35 11.80 8.57
N LEU A 178 20.12 11.04 9.64
CA LEU A 178 20.54 11.43 10.98
C LEU A 178 22.07 11.56 11.03
N ARG A 179 22.81 10.58 10.49
CA ARG A 179 24.28 10.59 10.41
C ARG A 179 24.81 11.86 9.73
N LYS A 180 24.34 12.16 8.51
CA LYS A 180 24.73 13.35 7.73
C LYS A 180 24.31 14.66 8.39
N SER A 181 23.25 14.65 9.20
CA SER A 181 22.81 15.86 9.90
C SER A 181 23.80 16.39 10.93
N PHE A 182 24.77 15.57 11.36
CA PHE A 182 25.83 16.02 12.28
C PHE A 182 26.85 16.92 11.62
N ASP A 183 27.05 16.78 10.31
CA ASP A 183 27.91 17.69 9.54
C ASP A 183 27.26 19.07 9.36
N TRP A 184 25.97 19.20 9.69
CA TRP A 184 25.22 20.44 9.51
C TRP A 184 25.05 21.22 10.82
N LYS A 185 25.26 22.53 10.71
CA LYS A 185 24.92 23.48 11.77
C LYS A 185 23.40 23.45 12.01
N LYS A 186 23.01 23.03 13.21
CA LYS A 186 21.61 22.99 13.66
C LYS A 186 21.22 24.32 14.30
N ASN A 187 19.94 24.69 14.16
CA ASN A 187 19.34 25.73 14.97
C ASN A 187 19.18 25.25 16.43
N SER A 188 19.92 25.85 17.37
CA SER A 188 19.94 25.43 18.78
C SER A 188 18.59 25.54 19.48
N ARG A 189 17.72 26.47 19.05
CA ARG A 189 16.40 26.69 19.66
C ARG A 189 15.33 25.66 19.27
N LYS A 190 15.62 24.80 18.28
CA LYS A 190 14.66 23.83 17.75
C LYS A 190 14.98 22.42 18.23
N LYS A 191 13.94 21.65 18.50
CA LYS A 191 13.99 20.26 18.97
C LYS A 191 13.49 19.34 17.86
N LEU A 192 14.18 18.22 17.68
CA LEU A 192 13.84 17.15 16.74
C LEU A 192 13.71 15.83 17.50
N LEU A 193 12.55 15.18 17.35
CA LEU A 193 12.39 13.76 17.62
C LEU A 193 12.57 13.00 16.30
N TYR A 194 13.60 12.17 16.23
CA TYR A 194 13.89 11.30 15.10
C TYR A 194 13.41 9.88 15.42
N LEU A 195 12.35 9.45 14.76
CA LEU A 195 11.79 8.11 14.93
C LEU A 195 12.27 7.19 13.81
N VAL A 196 12.79 6.04 14.21
CA VAL A 196 12.90 4.87 13.34
C VAL A 196 11.78 3.93 13.74
N THR A 197 10.79 3.77 12.86
CA THR A 197 9.60 2.98 13.12
C THR A 197 9.66 1.69 12.32
N ILE A 198 9.59 0.56 13.03
CA ILE A 198 9.49 -0.77 12.47
C ILE A 198 8.02 -1.16 12.54
N TRP A 199 7.35 -1.28 11.39
CA TRP A 199 5.89 -1.46 11.35
C TRP A 199 5.45 -2.81 11.94
N ASP A 200 6.13 -3.89 11.56
CA ASP A 200 5.85 -5.23 12.06
C ASP A 200 6.76 -5.54 13.26
N ALA A 201 6.17 -5.75 14.43
CA ALA A 201 6.92 -6.12 15.64
C ALA A 201 7.56 -7.50 15.45
N ILE A 202 8.87 -7.59 15.72
CA ILE A 202 9.72 -8.75 15.40
C ILE A 202 10.08 -9.51 16.68
N ASP A 203 10.51 -10.78 16.53
CA ASP A 203 11.26 -11.50 17.56
C ASP A 203 12.46 -10.67 18.09
N SER A 204 12.67 -10.80 19.39
CA SER A 204 13.71 -10.18 20.22
C SER A 204 15.12 -10.24 19.62
N ASN A 205 15.50 -11.34 18.95
CA ASN A 205 16.82 -11.50 18.37
C ASN A 205 17.07 -10.57 17.16
N GLN A 206 16.09 -10.46 16.26
CA GLN A 206 16.19 -9.56 15.11
C GLN A 206 16.14 -8.10 15.55
N LYS A 207 15.33 -7.78 16.58
CA LYS A 207 15.28 -6.47 17.23
C LYS A 207 16.68 -6.01 17.68
N LYS A 208 17.46 -6.91 18.30
CA LYS A 208 18.82 -6.63 18.75
C LYS A 208 19.77 -6.37 17.58
N ILE A 209 19.70 -7.19 16.52
CA ILE A 209 20.54 -7.02 15.32
C ILE A 209 20.32 -5.65 14.68
N THR A 210 19.07 -5.21 14.52
CA THR A 210 18.75 -3.92 13.90
C THR A 210 19.26 -2.75 14.74
N LYS A 211 19.11 -2.82 16.07
CA LYS A 211 19.71 -1.83 16.98
C LYS A 211 21.23 -1.79 16.89
N SER A 212 21.91 -2.94 16.88
CA SER A 212 23.36 -3.02 16.70
C SER A 212 23.80 -2.39 15.40
N LYS A 213 23.12 -2.68 14.27
CA LYS A 213 23.43 -2.04 12.98
C LYS A 213 23.28 -0.51 13.02
N ILE A 214 22.26 0.02 13.68
CA ILE A 214 22.08 1.46 13.85
C ILE A 214 23.20 2.05 14.72
N TYR A 215 23.56 1.37 15.83
CA TYR A 215 24.68 1.78 16.67
C TYR A 215 25.97 1.87 15.86
N GLU A 216 26.30 0.84 15.09
CA GLU A 216 27.51 0.81 14.25
C GLU A 216 27.58 1.97 13.26
N ASN A 217 26.44 2.40 12.72
CA ASN A 217 26.34 3.56 11.83
C ASN A 217 26.50 4.91 12.55
N LEU A 218 26.23 4.97 13.85
CA LEU A 218 26.24 6.21 14.64
C LEU A 218 27.40 6.31 15.63
N LYS A 219 28.12 5.22 15.93
CA LYS A 219 29.14 5.14 16.99
C LYS A 219 30.22 6.21 16.89
N HIS A 220 30.64 6.54 15.67
CA HIS A 220 31.65 7.58 15.41
C HIS A 220 31.18 8.99 15.78
N ILE A 221 29.85 9.19 15.83
CA ILE A 221 29.22 10.50 16.03
C ILE A 221 28.74 10.66 17.47
N ILE A 222 28.07 9.65 18.02
CA ILE A 222 27.58 9.68 19.41
C ILE A 222 28.73 9.51 20.42
N GLY A 223 29.92 9.13 19.94
CA GLY A 223 31.15 9.03 20.72
C GLY A 223 31.05 8.01 21.85
N LYS A 224 31.88 8.20 22.89
CA LYS A 224 31.91 7.34 24.09
C LYS A 224 30.71 7.51 25.02
N GLN A 225 29.73 8.35 24.68
CA GLN A 225 28.57 8.63 25.54
C GLN A 225 27.68 7.38 25.73
N TYR A 226 27.66 6.50 24.73
CA TYR A 226 26.89 5.27 24.73
C TYR A 226 27.77 4.08 24.31
N SER A 227 27.90 3.07 25.17
CA SER A 227 28.32 1.73 24.75
C SER A 227 27.22 1.08 23.91
N GLU A 228 27.57 0.09 23.09
CA GLU A 228 26.58 -0.65 22.28
C GLU A 228 25.45 -1.20 23.16
N LYS A 229 25.79 -1.85 24.28
CA LYS A 229 24.80 -2.36 25.24
C LYS A 229 23.86 -1.26 25.74
N LYS A 230 24.42 -0.14 26.21
CA LYS A 230 23.62 0.99 26.71
C LYS A 230 22.74 1.59 25.61
N PHE A 231 23.22 1.66 24.37
CA PHE A 231 22.43 2.08 23.22
C PHE A 231 21.26 1.15 22.99
N ILE A 232 21.50 -0.16 22.91
CA ILE A 232 20.48 -1.19 22.66
C ILE A 232 19.38 -1.12 23.72
N ASP A 233 19.75 -0.97 24.98
CA ASP A 233 18.81 -0.96 26.11
C ASP A 233 18.01 0.35 26.18
N SER A 234 18.55 1.47 25.68
CA SER A 234 17.96 2.80 25.86
C SER A 234 17.28 3.38 24.62
N VAL A 235 17.62 2.93 23.40
CA VAL A 235 17.16 3.56 22.15
C VAL A 235 15.63 3.53 21.98
N GLU A 236 14.95 2.56 22.58
CA GLU A 236 13.48 2.51 22.59
C GLU A 236 12.85 3.55 23.53
N GLN A 237 13.55 3.98 24.57
CA GLN A 237 13.10 5.07 25.44
C GLN A 237 13.44 6.44 24.86
N GLY A 238 14.41 6.47 23.96
CA GLY A 238 14.90 7.67 23.29
C GLY A 238 16.24 8.10 23.87
N ILE A 239 17.23 8.28 22.99
CA ILE A 239 18.57 8.73 23.35
C ILE A 239 18.86 10.10 22.76
N LYS A 240 19.57 10.94 23.51
CA LYS A 240 20.03 12.24 23.04
C LYS A 240 21.28 12.03 22.20
N VAL A 241 21.18 12.21 20.89
CA VAL A 241 22.32 12.03 19.98
C VAL A 241 23.10 13.34 19.77
N ARG A 242 22.44 14.49 19.93
CA ARG A 242 23.05 15.84 20.03
C ARG A 242 22.09 16.79 20.70
N ASP A 243 22.53 18.02 20.95
CA ASP A 243 21.65 19.00 21.58
C ASP A 243 20.36 19.29 20.77
N GLY A 244 19.23 19.11 21.45
CA GLY A 244 17.89 19.18 20.86
C GLY A 244 17.57 18.12 19.80
N VAL A 245 18.29 16.99 19.71
CA VAL A 245 17.93 15.87 18.83
C VAL A 245 17.89 14.58 19.64
N VAL A 246 16.73 13.93 19.61
CA VAL A 246 16.49 12.63 20.25
C VAL A 246 16.23 11.60 19.17
N LEU A 247 16.97 10.49 19.20
CA LEU A 247 16.70 9.30 18.38
C LEU A 247 15.88 8.33 19.23
N LYS A 248 14.74 7.86 18.71
CA LYS A 248 13.95 6.81 19.34
C LYS A 248 13.56 5.73 18.33
N MET A 249 13.69 4.47 18.71
CA MET A 249 13.20 3.33 17.94
C MET A 249 11.84 2.88 18.45
N VAL A 250 10.96 2.53 17.53
CA VAL A 250 9.56 2.17 17.81
C VAL A 250 9.23 0.89 17.06
N TYR A 251 8.64 -0.09 17.75
CA TYR A 251 8.30 -1.39 17.16
C TYR A 251 6.80 -1.64 17.26
N GLY A 252 6.16 -1.81 16.11
CA GLY A 252 4.72 -2.01 16.05
C GLY A 252 3.92 -0.71 16.19
N THR A 253 2.61 -0.86 15.95
CA THR A 253 1.64 0.23 15.91
C THR A 253 1.30 0.75 17.31
N GLU A 254 1.41 -0.09 18.34
CA GLU A 254 1.16 0.30 19.73
C GLU A 254 2.22 1.25 20.27
N ASP A 255 3.49 0.92 20.11
CA ASP A 255 4.60 1.79 20.53
C ASP A 255 4.62 3.09 19.73
N LEU A 256 4.20 3.04 18.46
CA LEU A 256 4.03 4.22 17.62
C LEU A 256 2.97 5.13 18.20
N ALA A 257 1.79 4.59 18.52
CA ALA A 257 0.71 5.35 19.14
C ALA A 257 1.14 6.01 20.44
N LYS A 258 1.78 5.25 21.35
CA LYS A 258 2.30 5.77 22.62
C LYS A 258 3.31 6.89 22.41
N THR A 259 4.23 6.71 21.45
CA THR A 259 5.28 7.68 21.16
C THR A 259 4.72 8.96 20.53
N LEU A 260 3.83 8.84 19.56
CA LEU A 260 3.19 9.98 18.91
C LEU A 260 2.29 10.74 19.88
N GLY A 261 1.48 10.04 20.68
CA GLY A 261 0.66 10.64 21.73
C GLY A 261 1.50 11.40 22.75
N GLY A 262 2.62 10.80 23.21
CA GLY A 262 3.56 11.47 24.12
C GLY A 262 4.19 12.73 23.52
N TRP A 263 4.58 12.69 22.25
CA TRP A 263 5.14 13.85 21.54
C TRP A 263 4.09 14.94 21.26
N ALA A 264 2.84 14.54 21.03
CA ALA A 264 1.74 15.43 20.71
C ALA A 264 1.17 16.18 21.92
N LYS A 265 1.37 15.73 23.17
CA LYS A 265 0.85 16.40 24.40
C LYS A 265 1.24 17.89 24.52
N PRO A 266 0.33 18.77 24.98
CA PRO A 266 -1.05 18.50 25.41
C PRO A 266 -2.08 18.32 24.28
N GLU A 267 -1.73 18.60 23.03
CA GLU A 267 -2.63 18.59 21.86
C GLU A 267 -3.01 17.18 21.37
N ALA A 268 -2.55 16.13 22.05
CA ALA A 268 -2.73 14.75 21.64
C ALA A 268 -4.23 14.35 21.63
N LYS A 269 -4.78 14.14 20.44
CA LYS A 269 -6.14 13.59 20.25
C LYS A 269 -6.17 12.09 19.97
N ILE A 270 -5.01 11.46 19.82
CA ILE A 270 -4.93 10.06 19.41
C ILE A 270 -4.45 9.17 20.55
N ASP A 271 -5.02 7.97 20.55
CA ASP A 271 -4.59 6.81 21.32
C ASP A 271 -4.35 5.62 20.38
N PHE A 272 -3.96 4.48 20.95
CA PHE A 272 -3.77 3.25 20.18
C PHE A 272 -5.06 2.80 19.49
N HIS A 273 -6.22 3.01 20.12
CA HIS A 273 -7.51 2.59 19.57
C HIS A 273 -7.84 3.34 18.28
N THR A 274 -7.60 4.65 18.25
CA THR A 274 -7.81 5.51 17.08
C THR A 274 -6.92 5.07 15.91
N ILE A 275 -5.62 4.84 16.14
CA ILE A 275 -4.70 4.34 15.10
C ILE A 275 -5.14 2.97 14.60
N ASN A 276 -5.46 2.04 15.51
CA ASN A 276 -5.88 0.68 15.13
C ASN A 276 -7.18 0.69 14.30
N LYS A 277 -8.14 1.56 14.64
CA LYS A 277 -9.37 1.75 13.86
C LYS A 277 -9.08 2.25 12.44
N MET A 278 -8.11 3.16 12.27
CA MET A 278 -7.69 3.63 10.96
C MET A 278 -7.01 2.51 10.14
N ILE A 279 -6.13 1.73 10.78
CA ILE A 279 -5.46 0.59 10.14
C ILE A 279 -6.49 -0.43 9.65
N LYS A 280 -7.41 -0.86 10.53
CA LYS A 280 -8.45 -1.83 10.16
C LYS A 280 -9.32 -1.38 8.99
N LYS A 281 -9.62 -0.08 8.91
CA LYS A 281 -10.36 0.51 7.78
C LYS A 281 -9.57 0.45 6.46
N VAL A 282 -8.25 0.64 6.53
CA VAL A 282 -7.37 0.50 5.36
C VAL A 282 -7.23 -0.96 4.95
N GLU A 283 -7.23 -1.88 5.91
CA GLU A 283 -7.13 -3.33 5.66
C GLU A 283 -8.42 -3.94 5.08
N SER A 284 -9.57 -3.31 5.28
CA SER A 284 -10.88 -3.87 4.89
C SER A 284 -11.27 -3.66 3.42
N TRP A 285 -10.44 -3.01 2.61
CA TRP A 285 -10.77 -2.74 1.20
C TRP A 285 -10.52 -3.95 0.28
N ASP A 286 -11.36 -4.09 -0.75
CA ASP A 286 -11.35 -5.26 -1.62
C ASP A 286 -10.80 -5.02 -3.03
N ASP A 287 -10.67 -3.76 -3.48
CA ASP A 287 -10.45 -3.45 -4.89
C ASP A 287 -9.23 -4.18 -5.48
N LEU A 288 -8.09 -4.16 -4.79
CA LEU A 288 -6.84 -4.70 -5.34
C LEU A 288 -6.81 -6.23 -5.39
N TRP A 289 -7.15 -6.90 -4.29
CA TRP A 289 -7.09 -8.37 -4.27
C TRP A 289 -8.16 -8.96 -5.18
N LEU A 290 -9.36 -8.36 -5.19
CA LEU A 290 -10.47 -8.83 -6.00
C LEU A 290 -10.17 -8.65 -7.49
N SER A 291 -9.71 -7.47 -7.89
CA SER A 291 -9.34 -7.23 -9.29
C SER A 291 -8.17 -8.13 -9.71
N TYR A 292 -7.14 -8.31 -8.89
CA TYR A 292 -6.04 -9.23 -9.21
C TYR A 292 -6.52 -10.67 -9.42
N ALA A 293 -7.34 -11.20 -8.52
CA ALA A 293 -7.87 -12.55 -8.62
C ALA A 293 -8.76 -12.72 -9.86
N MET A 294 -9.72 -11.80 -10.07
CA MET A 294 -10.66 -11.85 -11.18
C MET A 294 -9.95 -11.71 -12.54
N VAL A 295 -9.02 -10.76 -12.66
CA VAL A 295 -8.25 -10.55 -13.91
C VAL A 295 -7.37 -11.76 -14.21
N SER A 296 -6.79 -12.41 -13.19
CA SER A 296 -6.01 -13.64 -13.37
C SER A 296 -6.87 -14.78 -13.91
N LEU A 297 -8.04 -15.03 -13.29
CA LEU A 297 -8.97 -16.07 -13.75
C LEU A 297 -9.46 -15.79 -15.18
N GLU A 298 -9.73 -14.52 -15.49
CA GLU A 298 -10.19 -14.13 -16.82
C GLU A 298 -9.11 -14.23 -17.89
N LEU A 299 -7.85 -14.05 -17.53
CA LEU A 299 -6.74 -14.28 -18.45
C LEU A 299 -6.68 -15.75 -18.89
N ASP A 300 -6.84 -16.68 -17.96
CA ASP A 300 -6.84 -18.12 -18.21
C ASP A 300 -7.98 -18.50 -19.15
N ASN A 301 -9.19 -18.04 -18.81
CA ASN A 301 -10.39 -18.20 -19.61
C ASN A 301 -10.20 -17.71 -21.05
N GLN A 302 -9.63 -16.52 -21.22
CA GLN A 302 -9.41 -15.92 -22.54
C GLN A 302 -8.37 -16.67 -23.37
N LYS A 303 -7.24 -17.06 -22.76
CA LYS A 303 -6.10 -17.58 -23.51
C LYS A 303 -6.06 -19.10 -23.65
N ILE A 304 -6.70 -19.84 -22.75
CA ILE A 304 -6.76 -21.31 -22.81
C ILE A 304 -8.07 -21.77 -23.44
N ALA A 305 -9.19 -21.20 -22.98
CA ALA A 305 -10.52 -21.65 -23.36
C ALA A 305 -11.17 -20.76 -24.44
N GLY A 306 -10.58 -19.60 -24.76
CA GLY A 306 -11.02 -18.75 -25.86
C GLY A 306 -12.29 -17.95 -25.56
N PHE A 307 -12.64 -17.76 -24.29
CA PHE A 307 -13.83 -17.02 -23.87
C PHE A 307 -13.49 -15.93 -22.84
N SER A 308 -14.33 -14.90 -22.73
CA SER A 308 -14.19 -13.84 -21.73
C SER A 308 -15.52 -13.65 -21.02
N ASN A 309 -15.57 -13.91 -19.72
CA ASN A 309 -16.77 -13.64 -18.93
C ASN A 309 -17.01 -12.12 -18.83
N ALA A 310 -15.95 -11.31 -18.85
CA ALA A 310 -16.07 -9.85 -18.93
C ALA A 310 -16.74 -9.36 -20.23
N GLU A 311 -16.46 -10.00 -21.37
CA GLU A 311 -17.16 -9.71 -22.64
C GLU A 311 -18.57 -10.27 -22.64
N LEU A 312 -18.75 -11.49 -22.12
CA LEU A 312 -20.05 -12.15 -22.05
C LEU A 312 -21.01 -11.35 -21.17
N LEU A 313 -20.53 -10.78 -20.06
CA LEU A 313 -21.33 -9.94 -19.17
C LEU A 313 -22.02 -8.79 -19.92
N LYS A 314 -21.39 -8.22 -20.96
CA LYS A 314 -21.98 -7.13 -21.77
C LYS A 314 -23.27 -7.54 -22.49
N LYS A 315 -23.51 -8.84 -22.69
CA LYS A 315 -24.76 -9.37 -23.25
C LYS A 315 -25.88 -9.46 -22.20
N TYR A 316 -25.52 -9.55 -20.93
CA TYR A 316 -26.43 -9.77 -19.81
C TYR A 316 -26.75 -8.51 -19.01
N ILE A 317 -25.92 -7.47 -19.09
CA ILE A 317 -26.11 -6.22 -18.36
C ILE A 317 -26.23 -5.03 -19.33
N SER A 318 -27.23 -4.19 -19.10
CA SER A 318 -27.42 -2.94 -19.85
C SER A 318 -26.57 -1.80 -19.27
N LYS A 319 -26.45 -0.70 -20.01
CA LYS A 319 -25.84 0.54 -19.47
C LYS A 319 -26.66 1.12 -18.31
N ASP A 320 -27.99 0.98 -18.36
CA ASP A 320 -28.88 1.49 -17.30
C ASP A 320 -28.74 0.70 -16.00
N ASP A 321 -28.49 -0.61 -16.08
CA ASP A 321 -28.18 -1.44 -14.91
C ASP A 321 -26.89 -0.95 -14.21
N ILE A 322 -25.83 -0.69 -14.98
CA ILE A 322 -24.57 -0.18 -14.45
C ILE A 322 -24.74 1.20 -13.82
N LYS A 323 -25.46 2.10 -14.50
CA LYS A 323 -25.77 3.43 -13.97
C LYS A 323 -26.55 3.33 -12.65
N THR A 324 -27.57 2.49 -12.61
CA THR A 324 -28.38 2.22 -11.41
C THR A 324 -27.52 1.75 -10.24
N ILE A 325 -26.53 0.87 -10.49
CA ILE A 325 -25.60 0.42 -9.44
C ILE A 325 -24.74 1.60 -8.97
N ILE A 326 -24.11 2.36 -9.86
CA ILE A 326 -23.19 3.45 -9.51
C ILE A 326 -23.90 4.56 -8.70
N GLU A 327 -25.15 4.85 -9.02
CA GLU A 327 -25.97 5.86 -8.36
C GLU A 327 -26.60 5.36 -7.05
N SER A 328 -26.58 4.06 -6.78
CA SER A 328 -27.15 3.47 -5.57
C SER A 328 -26.36 3.83 -4.30
N ASP A 329 -27.08 4.06 -3.20
CA ASP A 329 -26.49 4.20 -1.87
C ASP A 329 -25.85 2.89 -1.36
N ASN A 330 -26.22 1.74 -1.93
CA ASN A 330 -25.63 0.44 -1.64
C ASN A 330 -25.36 -0.32 -2.94
N GLN A 331 -24.20 -0.02 -3.53
CA GLN A 331 -23.79 -0.56 -4.82
C GLN A 331 -23.67 -2.10 -4.78
N VAL A 332 -23.20 -2.66 -3.66
CA VAL A 332 -23.05 -4.12 -3.48
C VAL A 332 -24.41 -4.82 -3.51
N LEU A 333 -25.39 -4.30 -2.78
CA LEU A 333 -26.75 -4.89 -2.78
C LEU A 333 -27.40 -4.78 -4.16
N SER A 334 -27.20 -3.66 -4.86
CA SER A 334 -27.70 -3.47 -6.22
C SER A 334 -27.04 -4.45 -7.20
N ALA A 335 -25.72 -4.66 -7.11
CA ALA A 335 -25.01 -5.66 -7.89
C ALA A 335 -25.47 -7.10 -7.56
N ASN A 336 -25.73 -7.44 -6.29
CA ASN A 336 -26.25 -8.74 -5.88
C ASN A 336 -27.59 -9.03 -6.57
N LYS A 337 -28.51 -8.06 -6.57
CA LYS A 337 -29.83 -8.20 -7.22
C LYS A 337 -29.71 -8.47 -8.72
N ILE A 338 -28.78 -7.80 -9.40
CA ILE A 338 -28.56 -7.99 -10.83
C ILE A 338 -27.88 -9.35 -11.08
N ALA A 339 -26.90 -9.73 -10.28
CA ALA A 339 -26.25 -11.03 -10.38
C ALA A 339 -27.25 -12.21 -10.21
N LEU A 340 -28.19 -12.12 -9.27
CA LEU A 340 -29.25 -13.12 -9.10
C LEU A 340 -30.18 -13.24 -10.32
N LYS A 341 -30.42 -12.14 -11.05
CA LYS A 341 -31.21 -12.16 -12.28
C LYS A 341 -30.44 -12.78 -13.45
N ILE A 342 -29.13 -12.54 -13.51
CA ILE A 342 -28.26 -13.00 -14.60
C ILE A 342 -27.89 -14.48 -14.43
N ALA A 343 -27.60 -14.93 -13.21
CA ALA A 343 -27.04 -16.27 -12.98
C ALA A 343 -27.87 -17.43 -13.58
N PRO A 344 -29.23 -17.44 -13.54
CA PRO A 344 -30.02 -18.50 -14.17
C PRO A 344 -29.93 -18.54 -15.70
N SER A 345 -29.61 -17.41 -16.35
CA SER A 345 -29.50 -17.31 -17.81
C SER A 345 -28.06 -17.46 -18.32
N TRP A 346 -27.08 -17.53 -17.42
CA TRP A 346 -25.68 -17.81 -17.73
C TRP A 346 -25.47 -19.30 -17.98
N LYS A 347 -25.49 -19.72 -19.24
CA LYS A 347 -25.45 -21.15 -19.64
C LYS A 347 -24.04 -21.64 -19.92
N GLU A 348 -23.12 -20.71 -20.14
CA GLU A 348 -21.73 -20.98 -20.45
C GLU A 348 -21.05 -21.61 -19.23
N ASN A 349 -20.41 -22.76 -19.43
CA ASN A 349 -19.60 -23.41 -18.39
C ASN A 349 -18.22 -22.73 -18.29
N SER A 350 -18.26 -21.42 -18.02
CA SER A 350 -17.13 -20.50 -18.15
C SER A 350 -16.68 -19.90 -16.81
N ILE A 351 -17.50 -20.05 -15.77
CA ILE A 351 -17.19 -19.55 -14.43
C ILE A 351 -16.43 -20.64 -13.66
N PRO A 352 -15.23 -20.35 -13.12
CA PRO A 352 -14.39 -21.32 -12.42
C PRO A 352 -14.90 -21.55 -10.98
N ALA A 353 -16.13 -22.04 -10.84
CA ALA A 353 -16.79 -22.27 -9.56
C ALA A 353 -17.69 -23.51 -9.61
N ASN A 354 -17.74 -24.24 -8.49
CA ASN A 354 -18.44 -25.52 -8.40
C ASN A 354 -19.88 -25.37 -7.93
N SER A 355 -20.16 -24.37 -7.09
CA SER A 355 -21.51 -24.11 -6.56
C SER A 355 -22.21 -22.95 -7.26
N LEU A 356 -23.56 -22.97 -7.27
CA LEU A 356 -24.36 -21.85 -7.78
C LEU A 356 -24.10 -20.56 -7.00
N SER A 357 -23.88 -20.65 -5.69
CA SER A 357 -23.58 -19.49 -4.85
C SER A 357 -22.26 -18.82 -5.28
N GLU A 358 -21.19 -19.59 -5.45
CA GLU A 358 -19.90 -19.05 -5.93
C GLU A 358 -20.02 -18.45 -7.33
N LYS A 359 -20.81 -19.08 -8.23
CA LYS A 359 -21.07 -18.51 -9.56
C LYS A 359 -21.76 -17.15 -9.49
N ILE A 360 -22.75 -17.00 -8.61
CA ILE A 360 -23.44 -15.73 -8.38
C ILE A 360 -22.46 -14.69 -7.82
N HIS A 361 -21.61 -15.05 -6.86
CA HIS A 361 -20.58 -14.15 -6.32
C HIS A 361 -19.59 -13.69 -7.39
N TYR A 362 -19.16 -14.60 -8.25
CA TYR A 362 -18.27 -14.29 -9.37
C TYR A 362 -18.91 -13.29 -10.36
N ILE A 363 -20.17 -13.52 -10.75
CA ILE A 363 -20.92 -12.60 -11.61
C ILE A 363 -21.05 -11.23 -10.94
N ARG A 364 -21.42 -11.20 -9.66
CA ARG A 364 -21.53 -9.98 -8.85
C ARG A 364 -20.21 -9.22 -8.80
N ASP A 365 -19.10 -9.91 -8.59
CA ASP A 365 -17.78 -9.31 -8.53
C ASP A 365 -17.38 -8.75 -9.91
N LEU A 366 -17.65 -9.46 -11.02
CA LEU A 366 -17.46 -8.90 -12.38
C LEU A 366 -18.29 -7.63 -12.62
N ILE A 367 -19.55 -7.61 -12.18
CA ILE A 367 -20.43 -6.43 -12.30
C ILE A 367 -19.82 -5.25 -11.54
N LEU A 368 -19.36 -5.47 -10.30
CA LEU A 368 -18.75 -4.41 -9.50
C LEU A 368 -17.46 -3.87 -10.15
N LEU A 369 -16.60 -4.74 -10.67
CA LEU A 369 -15.40 -4.31 -11.40
C LEU A 369 -15.78 -3.55 -12.69
N ARG A 370 -16.88 -3.93 -13.35
CA ARG A 370 -17.41 -3.19 -14.51
C ARG A 370 -17.87 -1.80 -14.12
N CYS A 371 -18.53 -1.63 -12.97
CA CYS A 371 -18.88 -0.31 -12.45
C CYS A 371 -17.64 0.56 -12.20
N ILE A 372 -16.58 -0.02 -11.60
CA ILE A 372 -15.31 0.70 -11.39
C ILE A 372 -14.71 1.13 -12.73
N TYR A 373 -14.72 0.26 -13.74
CA TYR A 373 -14.25 0.58 -15.09
C TYR A 373 -14.96 1.79 -15.70
N GLU A 374 -16.28 1.91 -15.53
CA GLU A 374 -17.06 3.00 -16.14
C GLU A 374 -16.86 4.37 -15.46
N ILE A 375 -16.43 4.39 -14.19
CA ILE A 375 -16.17 5.65 -13.46
C ILE A 375 -14.69 6.06 -13.45
N SER A 376 -13.81 5.23 -14.01
CA SER A 376 -12.34 5.41 -13.99
C SER A 376 -11.80 5.83 -15.34
#